data_AF-A0A060C6T1-F1
#
_entry.id   AF-A0A060C6T1-F1
#
_cell.length_a   1.000
_cell.length_b   1.000
_cell.length_c   1.000
_cell.angle_alpha   90.00
_cell.angle_beta   90.00
_cell.angle_gamma   90.00
#
_symmetry.space_group_name_H-M   'P 1'
#
loop_
_entity.id
_entity.type
_entity.pdbx_description
1 polymer ?
#
loop_
_entity_poly.entity_id
_entity_poly.type
_entity_poly.pdbx_seq_one_letter_code
_entity_poly.pdbx_strand_id
1 'polypeptide(L)'
;MWLKYGDNIWRGGGDMGTTGAGNRRQQWMNFRDAVTYQNIVSRAPLYPLNALMNHGLTVGTKGQPSKLENDFANLSDDFWTFFSNGTSLQEMYINPHLLTSREWDELAKAIRWARAKQDVLVDVQLGRR
;
A
#
# COMPACT_ATOMS: atom_id res chain seq x y z
N MET A 1 -10.01 25.44 15.60
CA MET A 1 -9.06 24.38 15.17
C MET A 1 -9.87 23.18 14.74
N TRP A 2 -9.82 22.81 13.45
CA TRP A 2 -10.65 21.76 12.85
C TRP A 2 -10.31 20.34 13.38
N LEU A 3 -9.09 20.17 13.87
CA LEU A 3 -8.57 18.93 14.49
C LEU A 3 -9.31 18.49 15.77
N LYS A 4 -10.24 19.31 16.31
CA LYS A 4 -11.10 18.88 17.44
C LYS A 4 -12.27 18.00 17.01
N TYR A 5 -12.63 18.02 15.73
CA TYR A 5 -13.81 17.33 15.19
C TYR A 5 -13.51 16.46 13.97
N GLY A 6 -12.37 16.67 13.31
CA GLY A 6 -11.89 15.81 12.23
C GLY A 6 -10.87 14.79 12.76
N ASP A 7 -11.15 13.52 12.51
CA ASP A 7 -10.30 12.35 12.82
C ASP A 7 -9.48 11.88 11.61
N ASN A 8 -9.74 12.43 10.42
CA ASN A 8 -9.09 12.06 9.17
C ASN A 8 -8.62 13.31 8.41
N ILE A 9 -7.44 13.23 7.77
CA ILE A 9 -6.89 14.29 6.92
C ILE A 9 -6.56 13.69 5.55
N TRP A 10 -7.20 14.22 4.50
CA TRP A 10 -6.89 13.84 3.12
C TRP A 10 -5.76 14.71 2.57
N ARG A 11 -4.64 14.08 2.18
CA ARG A 11 -3.45 14.80 1.67
C ARG A 11 -3.32 14.80 0.14
N GLY A 12 -4.36 14.38 -0.57
CA GLY A 12 -4.43 14.40 -2.04
C GLY A 12 -3.68 13.25 -2.69
N GLY A 13 -3.87 13.10 -4.00
CA GLY A 13 -3.44 11.94 -4.79
C GLY A 13 -4.62 11.29 -5.50
N GLY A 14 -4.34 10.47 -6.51
CA GLY A 14 -5.34 9.60 -7.11
C GLY A 14 -5.38 8.25 -6.39
N ASP A 15 -6.55 7.62 -6.36
CA ASP A 15 -6.72 6.28 -5.75
C ASP A 15 -5.83 5.23 -6.43
N MET A 16 -5.64 5.36 -7.75
CA MET A 16 -4.82 4.47 -8.57
C MET A 16 -3.97 5.30 -9.56
N GLY A 17 -2.75 4.85 -9.82
CA GLY A 17 -1.84 5.48 -10.77
C GLY A 17 -0.68 4.57 -11.18
N THR A 18 0.15 5.03 -12.11
CA THR A 18 1.33 4.28 -12.58
C THR A 18 2.48 5.27 -12.76
N THR A 19 3.64 4.98 -12.18
CA THR A 19 4.85 5.79 -12.39
C THR A 19 6.12 4.95 -12.27
N GLY A 20 7.24 5.49 -12.74
CA GLY A 20 8.55 4.83 -12.65
C GLY A 20 8.71 3.64 -13.60
N ALA A 21 9.65 2.75 -13.24
CA ALA A 21 10.05 1.61 -14.05
C ALA A 21 9.31 0.31 -13.66
N GLY A 22 9.39 -0.70 -14.53
CA GLY A 22 8.76 -2.00 -14.32
C GLY A 22 7.44 -2.17 -15.06
N ASN A 23 6.76 -3.27 -14.80
CA ASN A 23 5.42 -3.53 -15.34
C ASN A 23 4.35 -2.70 -14.63
N ARG A 24 3.08 -2.82 -15.01
CA ARG A 24 2.02 -1.94 -14.48
C ARG A 24 1.79 -2.12 -12.99
N ARG A 25 1.87 -3.35 -12.45
CA ARG A 25 1.77 -3.57 -11.00
C ARG A 25 2.96 -2.97 -10.24
N GLN A 26 4.17 -3.09 -10.76
CA GLN A 26 5.35 -2.43 -10.18
C GLN A 26 5.23 -0.90 -10.24
N GLN A 27 4.75 -0.36 -11.35
CA GLN A 27 4.48 1.07 -11.49
C GLN A 27 3.38 1.56 -10.54
N TRP A 28 2.40 0.72 -10.23
CA TRP A 28 1.38 0.99 -9.21
C TRP A 28 2.01 1.10 -7.81
N MET A 29 2.86 0.15 -7.43
CA MET A 29 3.59 0.20 -6.17
C MET A 29 4.47 1.47 -6.08
N ASN A 30 5.21 1.77 -7.14
CA ASN A 30 6.03 2.98 -7.21
C ASN A 30 5.20 4.26 -7.09
N PHE A 31 4.00 4.28 -7.68
CA PHE A 31 3.11 5.44 -7.60
C PHE A 31 2.64 5.69 -6.17
N ARG A 32 2.22 4.63 -5.47
CA ARG A 32 1.83 4.71 -4.04
C ARG A 32 2.95 5.29 -3.18
N ASP A 33 4.18 4.82 -3.39
CA ASP A 33 5.35 5.28 -2.65
C ASP A 33 5.71 6.74 -3.01
N ALA A 34 5.66 7.10 -4.29
CA ALA A 34 5.96 8.45 -4.76
C ALA A 34 4.97 9.48 -4.21
N VAL A 35 3.66 9.18 -4.23
CA VAL A 35 2.62 10.06 -3.67
C VAL A 35 2.78 10.19 -2.16
N THR A 36 3.06 9.09 -1.45
CA THR A 36 3.34 9.10 0.00
C THR A 36 4.53 9.99 0.33
N TYR A 37 5.63 9.85 -0.42
CA TYR A 37 6.83 10.63 -0.22
C TYR A 37 6.60 12.13 -0.49
N GLN A 38 5.92 12.47 -1.58
CA GLN A 38 5.67 13.86 -1.96
C GLN A 38 4.69 14.56 -0.99
N ASN A 39 3.61 13.88 -0.61
CA ASN A 39 2.53 14.52 0.15
C ASN A 39 2.73 14.46 1.66
N ILE A 40 3.42 13.43 2.17
CA ILE A 40 3.65 13.24 3.60
C ILE A 40 5.12 13.51 3.94
N VAL A 41 6.04 12.67 3.46
CA VAL A 41 7.45 12.72 3.87
C VAL A 41 8.06 14.09 3.58
N SER A 42 7.79 14.69 2.42
CA SER A 42 8.40 15.97 2.02
C SER A 42 7.71 17.19 2.66
N ARG A 43 6.42 17.09 3.00
CA ARG A 43 5.58 18.25 3.36
C ARG A 43 5.04 18.25 4.79
N ALA A 44 5.15 17.14 5.51
CA ALA A 44 4.68 16.99 6.88
C ALA A 44 5.55 16.03 7.69
N PRO A 45 6.76 16.47 8.07
CA PRO A 45 7.72 15.63 8.80
C PRO A 45 7.23 15.18 10.18
N LEU A 46 6.18 15.81 10.72
CA LEU A 46 5.58 15.45 12.01
C LEU A 46 4.36 14.53 11.87
N TYR A 47 3.93 14.20 10.64
CA TYR A 47 2.80 13.29 10.44
C TYR A 47 3.33 11.85 10.46
N PRO A 48 2.85 10.99 11.36
CA PRO A 48 3.39 9.66 11.50
C PRO A 48 2.90 8.79 10.33
N LEU A 49 3.83 8.14 9.61
CA LEU A 49 3.51 7.36 8.41
C LEU A 49 2.62 6.16 8.71
N ASN A 50 2.71 5.61 9.91
CA ASN A 50 1.82 4.55 10.36
C ASN A 50 0.35 5.00 10.44
N ALA A 51 0.05 6.30 10.59
CA ALA A 51 -1.33 6.83 10.62
C ALA A 51 -1.84 7.23 9.22
N LEU A 52 -1.12 6.84 8.16
CA LEU A 52 -1.52 7.10 6.79
C LEU A 52 -2.39 5.97 6.26
N MET A 53 -3.54 6.30 5.67
CA MET A 53 -4.26 5.41 4.78
C MET A 53 -3.68 5.55 3.38
N ASN A 54 -3.19 4.45 2.82
CA ASN A 54 -2.84 4.34 1.42
C ASN A 54 -3.81 3.40 0.75
N HIS A 55 -4.17 3.69 -0.50
CA HIS A 55 -4.93 2.74 -1.30
C HIS A 55 -4.11 1.46 -1.44
N GLY A 56 -4.71 0.35 -1.01
CA GLY A 56 -3.97 -0.88 -0.77
C GLY A 56 -3.99 -1.84 -1.95
N LEU A 57 -4.10 -3.13 -1.64
CA LEU A 57 -4.04 -4.17 -2.66
C LEU A 57 -5.28 -4.12 -3.56
N THR A 58 -5.07 -4.10 -4.87
CA THR A 58 -6.17 -4.16 -5.84
C THR A 58 -5.99 -5.34 -6.79
N VAL A 59 -6.98 -6.22 -6.85
CA VAL A 59 -7.05 -7.36 -7.77
C VAL A 59 -8.49 -7.47 -8.27
N GLY A 60 -8.70 -7.17 -9.55
CA GLY A 60 -10.04 -7.10 -10.12
C GLY A 60 -10.03 -7.13 -11.65
N THR A 61 -11.20 -7.39 -12.23
CA THR A 61 -11.39 -7.52 -13.69
C THR A 61 -11.88 -6.24 -14.36
N LYS A 62 -12.13 -5.16 -13.59
CA LYS A 62 -12.63 -3.87 -14.10
C LYS A 62 -11.72 -2.72 -13.68
N GLY A 63 -11.82 -1.61 -14.42
CA GLY A 63 -11.12 -0.35 -14.09
C GLY A 63 -9.60 -0.41 -14.29
N GLN A 64 -8.85 0.30 -13.46
CA GLN A 64 -7.38 0.22 -13.46
C GLN A 64 -6.85 -1.14 -12.96
N PRO A 65 -7.45 -1.81 -11.95
CA PRO A 65 -6.97 -3.12 -11.49
C PRO A 65 -6.91 -4.20 -12.57
N SER A 66 -7.77 -4.14 -13.59
CA SER A 66 -7.78 -5.11 -14.70
C SER A 66 -6.58 -5.01 -15.63
N LYS A 67 -5.82 -3.93 -15.52
CA LYS A 67 -4.63 -3.66 -16.33
C LYS A 67 -3.34 -4.09 -15.63
N LEU A 68 -3.42 -4.55 -14.38
CA LEU A 68 -2.27 -4.98 -13.60
C LEU A 68 -1.98 -6.47 -13.83
N GLU A 69 -0.69 -6.79 -13.83
CA GLU A 69 -0.20 -8.17 -13.87
C GLU A 69 -0.58 -8.87 -12.56
N ASN A 70 -1.24 -10.04 -12.66
CA ASN A 70 -1.76 -10.81 -11.53
C ASN A 70 -1.15 -12.22 -11.46
N ASP A 71 0.00 -12.45 -12.08
CA ASP A 71 0.76 -13.67 -11.82
C ASP A 71 1.36 -13.67 -10.42
N PHE A 72 1.71 -14.86 -9.93
CA PHE A 72 2.16 -15.06 -8.56
C PHE A 72 3.32 -14.14 -8.15
N ALA A 73 4.31 -13.90 -9.02
CA ALA A 73 5.47 -13.09 -8.65
C ALA A 73 5.05 -11.63 -8.39
N ASN A 74 4.24 -11.08 -9.29
CA ASN A 74 3.76 -9.70 -9.17
C ASN A 74 2.81 -9.50 -8.00
N LEU A 75 1.93 -10.47 -7.73
CA LEU A 75 1.06 -10.43 -6.56
C LEU A 75 1.85 -10.56 -5.26
N SER A 76 2.84 -11.46 -5.22
CA SER A 76 3.73 -11.65 -4.07
C SER A 76 4.45 -10.34 -3.72
N ASP A 77 5.07 -9.68 -4.71
CA ASP A 77 5.78 -8.41 -4.49
C ASP A 77 4.85 -7.33 -3.91
N ASP A 78 3.62 -7.20 -4.41
CA ASP A 78 2.66 -6.22 -3.90
C ASP A 78 2.16 -6.59 -2.50
N PHE A 79 1.91 -7.87 -2.21
CA PHE A 79 1.55 -8.33 -0.86
C PHE A 79 2.63 -7.97 0.15
N TRP A 80 3.89 -8.30 -0.15
CA TRP A 80 5.00 -8.02 0.76
C TRP A 80 5.22 -6.52 0.92
N THR A 81 5.22 -5.75 -0.16
CA THR A 81 5.39 -4.28 -0.11
C THR A 81 4.25 -3.62 0.67
N PHE A 82 3.02 -4.10 0.51
CA PHE A 82 1.86 -3.53 1.19
C PHE A 82 1.88 -3.80 2.70
N PHE A 83 2.21 -5.03 3.12
CA PHE A 83 2.24 -5.39 4.53
C PHE A 83 3.55 -4.99 5.26
N SER A 84 4.61 -4.66 4.52
CA SER A 84 5.87 -4.20 5.10
C SER A 84 6.03 -2.68 5.25
N ASN A 85 5.11 -1.88 4.71
CA ASN A 85 5.25 -0.42 4.69
C ASN A 85 4.87 0.27 6.02
N GLY A 86 4.34 -0.48 7.01
CA GLY A 86 4.01 0.04 8.34
C GLY A 86 2.74 0.88 8.45
N THR A 87 1.87 0.96 7.42
CA THR A 87 0.56 1.61 7.56
C THR A 87 -0.35 0.87 8.53
N SER A 88 -1.01 1.61 9.42
CA SER A 88 -2.01 1.09 10.36
C SER A 88 -3.36 0.84 9.72
N LEU A 89 -3.67 1.49 8.59
CA LEU A 89 -4.91 1.26 7.85
C LEU A 89 -4.61 0.48 6.57
N GLN A 90 -4.91 -0.80 6.61
CA GLN A 90 -4.68 -1.74 5.52
C GLN A 90 -6.01 -2.07 4.83
N GLU A 91 -6.24 -1.48 3.65
CA GLU A 91 -7.41 -1.73 2.82
C GLU A 91 -7.09 -2.71 1.67
N MET A 92 -7.96 -3.70 1.43
CA MET A 92 -7.77 -4.68 0.36
C MET A 92 -9.02 -4.77 -0.52
N TYR A 93 -8.85 -4.51 -1.82
CA TYR A 93 -9.86 -4.68 -2.86
C TYR A 93 -9.51 -5.89 -3.73
N ILE A 94 -9.83 -7.06 -3.21
CA ILE A 94 -9.48 -8.33 -3.87
C ILE A 94 -10.78 -9.02 -4.30
N ASN A 95 -10.91 -9.32 -5.60
CA ASN A 95 -11.86 -10.32 -6.05
C ASN A 95 -11.31 -11.70 -5.66
N PRO A 96 -11.95 -12.43 -4.72
CA PRO A 96 -11.39 -13.64 -4.15
C PRO A 96 -11.26 -14.79 -5.16
N HIS A 97 -12.02 -14.75 -6.25
CA HIS A 97 -11.97 -15.76 -7.31
C HIS A 97 -10.77 -15.59 -8.26
N LEU A 98 -10.00 -14.50 -8.13
CA LEU A 98 -8.81 -14.26 -8.94
C LEU A 98 -7.52 -14.72 -8.27
N LEU A 99 -7.58 -15.20 -7.02
CA LEU A 99 -6.45 -15.77 -6.30
C LEU A 99 -6.62 -17.28 -6.22
N THR A 100 -5.55 -18.03 -6.49
CA THR A 100 -5.50 -19.46 -6.19
C THR A 100 -5.11 -19.66 -4.72
N SER A 101 -5.16 -20.91 -4.24
CA SER A 101 -4.69 -21.27 -2.90
C SER A 101 -3.25 -20.79 -2.66
N ARG A 102 -2.39 -20.80 -3.69
CA ARG A 102 -1.00 -20.37 -3.58
C ARG A 102 -0.88 -18.88 -3.27
N GLU A 103 -1.62 -18.02 -3.96
CA GLU A 103 -1.59 -16.57 -3.69
C GLU A 103 -2.24 -16.25 -2.34
N TRP A 104 -3.30 -16.96 -1.95
CA TRP A 104 -3.91 -16.83 -0.63
C TRP A 104 -2.94 -17.18 0.49
N ASP A 105 -2.17 -18.27 0.33
CA ASP A 105 -1.15 -18.66 1.29
C ASP A 105 -0.03 -17.62 1.40
N GLU A 106 0.38 -17.02 0.28
CA GLU A 106 1.40 -15.98 0.26
C GLU A 106 0.93 -14.68 0.93
N LEU A 107 -0.30 -14.25 0.62
CA LEU A 107 -0.95 -13.13 1.30
C LEU A 107 -1.02 -13.36 2.81
N ALA A 108 -1.40 -14.57 3.23
CA ALA A 108 -1.47 -14.94 4.64
C ALA A 108 -0.08 -14.94 5.31
N LYS A 109 1.00 -15.28 4.61
CA LYS A 109 2.37 -15.16 5.14
C LYS A 109 2.75 -13.69 5.36
N ALA A 110 2.49 -12.82 4.38
CA ALA A 110 2.78 -11.39 4.51
C ALA A 110 2.03 -10.76 5.69
N ILE A 111 0.74 -11.07 5.85
CA ILE A 111 -0.07 -10.62 6.99
C ILE A 111 0.49 -11.12 8.33
N ARG A 112 0.80 -12.42 8.42
CA ARG A 112 1.35 -13.01 9.66
C ARG A 112 2.70 -12.40 10.01
N TRP A 113 3.55 -12.17 9.02
CA TRP A 113 4.83 -11.51 9.20
C TRP A 113 4.64 -10.08 9.73
N ALA A 114 3.74 -9.30 9.13
CA ALA A 114 3.50 -7.92 9.56
C ALA A 114 2.98 -7.86 11.00
N ARG A 115 2.06 -8.75 11.37
CA ARG A 115 1.60 -8.87 12.77
C ARG A 115 2.73 -9.23 13.74
N ALA A 116 3.60 -10.15 13.34
CA ALA A 116 4.76 -10.54 14.14
C ALA A 116 5.84 -9.45 14.24
N LYS A 117 5.77 -8.41 13.40
CA LYS A 117 6.69 -7.27 13.35
C LYS A 117 6.02 -5.95 13.70
N GLN A 118 4.81 -5.98 14.25
CA GLN A 118 4.03 -4.77 14.53
C GLN A 118 4.77 -3.79 15.46
N ASP A 119 5.57 -4.32 16.39
CA ASP A 119 6.42 -3.58 17.32
C ASP A 119 7.49 -2.73 16.62
N VAL A 120 8.04 -3.18 15.50
CA VAL A 120 9.03 -2.43 14.71
C VAL A 120 8.41 -1.67 13.54
N LEU A 121 7.27 -2.13 13.02
CA LEU A 121 6.57 -1.48 11.91
C LEU A 121 5.97 -0.12 12.30
N VAL A 122 5.72 0.11 13.59
CA VAL A 122 5.27 1.41 14.12
C VAL A 122 6.27 2.55 13.82
N ASP A 123 7.56 2.22 13.73
CA ASP A 123 8.67 3.16 13.52
C ASP A 123 9.17 3.20 12.06
N VAL A 124 8.50 2.47 11.15
CA VAL A 124 8.90 2.44 9.74
C VAL A 124 8.70 3.82 9.11
N GLN A 125 9.77 4.33 8.52
CA GLN A 125 9.79 5.61 7.84
C GLN A 125 10.41 5.51 6.44
N LEU A 126 9.77 6.18 5.48
CA LEU A 126 10.37 6.46 4.18
C LEU A 126 11.45 7.54 4.37
N GLY A 127 12.72 7.15 4.24
CA GLY A 127 13.85 8.03 4.49
C GLY A 127 13.93 9.20 3.50
N ARG A 128 14.20 10.41 4.01
CA ARG A 128 14.72 11.52 3.20
C ARG A 128 16.22 11.27 3.02
N ARG A 129 16.67 10.94 1.81
CA ARG A 129 18.10 11.00 1.48
C ARG A 129 18.46 12.40 1.03
#